data_AF-A0A0C1TZ77-F1
#
_entry.id   AF-A0A0C1TZ77-F1
#
_cell.length_a   1.000
_cell.length_b   1.000
_cell.length_c   1.000
_cell.angle_alpha   90.00
_cell.angle_beta   90.00
_cell.angle_gamma   90.00
#
_symmetry.space_group_name_H-M   'P 1'
#
loop_
_entity.id
_entity.type
_entity.pdbx_description
1 polymer ?
#
loop_
_entity_poly.entity_id
_entity_poly.type
_entity_poly.pdbx_seq_one_letter_code
_entity_poly.pdbx_strand_id
1 'polypeptide(L)'
;MIYDVAIIGAGIVGTAIARELSKYNLSIALIEKDVDVSMGATKANSAIVHGGYAEKHSTLKGQLCYKGRMMYEELDKELNFGFRKTGSLVISFEEDIKPLVGLMANGIMNGCHDLSVINTEEILKIEPNINPNVKYALYCKGAGVCSPYEMAIALAENAIANGVELFLNSMVLSIEKEDNIFNIKTNNGNFSSRFVINGAGLYSDEISSMVGEDYFKILPRSGEYLLFARDTGKVLNTVVFQMPTAYGKGVLATSTYHGNLLIGPDASDDSEKDDTSTHIERMNKILELAKETTDKIDINKFIRSFTGVRARSSTDDFIIEETSTKGFINVSGIQSPGLTSSPAIALMVKDILENAGCVLKKKDNFIAYRKPIITKKDLVPFKEIKDKIDIDSCPEKIICRCEQVTEGEIVDSLHRGIKVTTIDGVKRRTRASMGWCQGTFCRPRIKEIIEREYNIKIDDKEDIEYSGVNRVGKLEILKQLGIQNNTDNNL
;
A
#
# COMPACT_ATOMS: atom_id res chain seq x y z
N MET A 1 -1.15 -15.02 -29.18
CA MET A 1 -0.75 -13.61 -29.34
C MET A 1 0.60 -13.43 -28.65
N ILE A 2 1.50 -12.64 -29.21
CA ILE A 2 2.78 -12.31 -28.58
C ILE A 2 2.64 -10.87 -28.06
N TYR A 3 2.81 -10.69 -26.75
CA TYR A 3 2.85 -9.37 -26.13
C TYR A 3 4.21 -8.72 -26.36
N ASP A 4 4.23 -7.40 -26.41
CA ASP A 4 5.49 -6.66 -26.38
C ASP A 4 6.09 -6.76 -24.97
N VAL A 5 5.26 -6.62 -23.93
CA VAL A 5 5.72 -6.67 -22.54
C VAL A 5 4.76 -7.51 -21.69
N ALA A 6 5.32 -8.42 -20.88
CA ALA A 6 4.61 -9.09 -19.80
C ALA A 6 5.15 -8.61 -18.46
N ILE A 7 4.26 -8.21 -17.55
CA ILE A 7 4.58 -7.73 -16.20
C ILE A 7 4.06 -8.77 -15.22
N ILE A 8 4.95 -9.35 -14.41
CA ILE A 8 4.59 -10.35 -13.41
C ILE A 8 4.45 -9.66 -12.05
N GLY A 9 3.23 -9.67 -11.51
CA GLY A 9 2.83 -9.09 -10.22
C GLY A 9 2.09 -7.76 -10.37
N ALA A 10 0.86 -7.68 -9.88
CA ALA A 10 0.02 -6.48 -9.86
C ALA A 10 0.01 -5.79 -8.48
N GLY A 11 1.17 -5.76 -7.82
CA GLY A 11 1.43 -4.87 -6.69
C GLY A 11 1.63 -3.41 -7.13
N ILE A 12 2.00 -2.53 -6.20
CA ILE A 12 2.22 -1.11 -6.48
C ILE A 12 3.25 -0.84 -7.58
N VAL A 13 4.31 -1.65 -7.62
CA VAL A 13 5.38 -1.53 -8.62
C VAL A 13 4.89 -1.94 -10.00
N GLY A 14 4.30 -3.13 -10.13
CA GLY A 14 3.81 -3.62 -11.42
C GLY A 14 2.68 -2.78 -11.99
N THR A 15 1.77 -2.28 -11.14
CA THR A 15 0.69 -1.38 -11.58
C THR A 15 1.21 0.00 -11.99
N ALA A 16 2.23 0.55 -11.30
CA ALA A 16 2.89 1.79 -11.71
C ALA A 16 3.60 1.63 -13.07
N ILE A 17 4.32 0.52 -13.28
CA ILE A 17 4.97 0.20 -14.56
C ILE A 17 3.93 0.02 -15.66
N ALA A 18 2.86 -0.75 -15.40
CA ALA A 18 1.78 -0.96 -16.36
C ALA A 18 1.16 0.37 -16.82
N ARG A 19 0.88 1.28 -15.89
CA ARG A 19 0.36 2.61 -16.23
C ARG A 19 1.37 3.40 -17.06
N GLU A 20 2.63 3.45 -16.66
CA GLU A 20 3.65 4.21 -17.40
C GLU A 20 3.80 3.70 -18.83
N LEU A 21 3.89 2.37 -19.01
CA LEU A 21 4.02 1.75 -20.32
C LEU A 21 2.73 1.86 -21.16
N SER A 22 1.55 1.97 -20.52
CA SER A 22 0.28 2.15 -21.22
C SER A 22 0.20 3.46 -22.03
N LYS A 23 1.08 4.44 -21.75
CA LYS A 23 1.24 5.69 -22.53
C LYS A 23 1.83 5.45 -23.94
N TYR A 24 2.30 4.25 -24.22
CA TYR A 24 2.94 3.87 -25.48
C TYR A 24 2.12 2.81 -26.21
N ASN A 25 2.30 2.72 -27.53
CA ASN A 25 1.66 1.73 -28.40
C ASN A 25 2.30 0.36 -28.22
N LEU A 26 2.02 -0.28 -27.08
CA LEU A 26 2.49 -1.60 -26.70
C LEU A 26 1.29 -2.50 -26.39
N SER A 27 1.42 -3.78 -26.74
CA SER A 27 0.60 -4.84 -26.18
C SER A 27 1.20 -5.30 -24.85
N ILE A 28 0.43 -5.17 -23.76
CA ILE A 28 0.94 -5.38 -22.39
C ILE A 28 0.03 -6.36 -21.64
N ALA A 29 0.61 -7.44 -21.13
CA ALA A 29 -0.03 -8.35 -20.19
C ALA A 29 0.44 -8.06 -18.77
N LEU A 30 -0.49 -7.79 -17.84
CA LEU A 30 -0.24 -7.72 -16.41
C LEU A 30 -0.76 -8.99 -15.76
N ILE A 31 0.14 -9.83 -15.24
CA ILE A 31 -0.15 -11.18 -14.75
C ILE A 31 -0.07 -11.19 -13.22
N GLU A 32 -1.14 -11.58 -12.55
CA GLU A 32 -1.28 -11.59 -11.09
C GLU A 32 -1.78 -12.95 -10.61
N LYS A 33 -1.11 -13.49 -9.58
CA LYS A 33 -1.42 -14.81 -9.03
C LYS A 33 -2.72 -14.80 -8.23
N ASP A 34 -3.06 -13.67 -7.62
CA ASP A 34 -4.20 -13.52 -6.72
C ASP A 34 -5.49 -13.10 -7.46
N VAL A 35 -6.62 -13.15 -6.76
CA VAL A 35 -7.98 -12.82 -7.26
C VAL A 35 -8.23 -11.33 -7.52
N ASP A 36 -7.27 -10.46 -7.19
CA ASP A 36 -7.38 -9.00 -7.32
C ASP A 36 -5.96 -8.39 -7.37
N VAL A 37 -5.85 -7.11 -7.74
CA VAL A 37 -4.59 -6.37 -7.65
C VAL A 37 -4.28 -5.97 -6.19
N SER A 38 -3.03 -5.57 -5.92
CA SER A 38 -2.60 -5.12 -4.59
C SER A 38 -2.68 -6.20 -3.48
N MET A 39 -2.70 -7.48 -3.82
CA MET A 39 -2.94 -8.55 -2.85
C MET A 39 -1.73 -8.96 -2.00
N GLY A 40 -0.51 -8.61 -2.41
CA GLY A 40 0.71 -8.80 -1.60
C GLY A 40 1.00 -7.67 -0.61
N ALA A 41 2.27 -7.33 -0.42
CA ALA A 41 2.75 -6.29 0.51
C ALA A 41 2.12 -4.89 0.31
N THR A 42 1.54 -4.62 -0.86
CA THR A 42 0.94 -3.32 -1.17
C THR A 42 -0.25 -2.99 -0.27
N LYS A 43 -1.10 -3.96 0.10
CA LYS A 43 -2.25 -3.70 0.99
C LYS A 43 -1.86 -3.54 2.46
N ALA A 44 -0.64 -3.90 2.85
CA ALA A 44 -0.22 -4.01 4.24
C ALA A 44 1.11 -3.28 4.49
N ASN A 45 1.03 -1.96 4.71
CA ASN A 45 2.16 -1.12 5.06
C ASN A 45 1.68 0.14 5.81
N SER A 46 2.63 1.01 6.21
CA SER A 46 2.36 2.25 6.93
C SER A 46 1.59 3.32 6.16
N ALA A 47 1.33 3.14 4.85
CA ALA A 47 0.61 4.10 4.02
C ALA A 47 1.32 5.47 3.88
N ILE A 48 2.66 5.49 3.98
CA ILE A 48 3.48 6.71 4.00
C ILE A 48 4.09 7.00 2.63
N VAL A 49 4.01 8.26 2.24
CA VAL A 49 4.81 8.87 1.18
C VAL A 49 6.04 9.51 1.84
N HIS A 50 7.15 8.78 1.85
CA HIS A 50 8.35 9.10 2.61
C HIS A 50 9.07 10.35 2.07
N GLY A 51 9.70 11.12 2.96
CA GLY A 51 10.39 12.36 2.60
C GLY A 51 11.64 12.18 1.71
N GLY A 52 12.31 11.02 1.76
CA GLY A 52 13.53 10.74 0.99
C GLY A 52 14.84 10.97 1.74
N TYR A 53 14.82 11.08 3.07
CA TYR A 53 15.98 11.40 3.90
C TYR A 53 16.61 10.22 4.65
N ALA A 54 15.93 9.07 4.73
CA ALA A 54 16.38 7.94 5.56
C ALA A 54 17.37 7.00 4.86
N GLU A 55 17.18 6.74 3.57
CA GLU A 55 18.01 5.79 2.83
C GLU A 55 19.25 6.47 2.22
N LYS A 56 20.38 5.76 2.19
CA LYS A 56 21.65 6.29 1.73
C LYS A 56 21.60 6.71 0.25
N HIS A 57 22.19 7.85 -0.08
CA HIS A 57 22.28 8.35 -1.46
C HIS A 57 22.95 7.39 -2.45
N SER A 58 23.88 6.56 -1.98
CA SER A 58 24.58 5.58 -2.81
C SER A 58 23.68 4.41 -3.27
N THR A 59 22.45 4.32 -2.76
CA THR A 59 21.52 3.21 -3.04
C THR A 59 20.39 3.66 -3.95
N LEU A 60 19.85 2.76 -4.78
CA LEU A 60 18.69 3.02 -5.63
C LEU A 60 17.47 3.43 -4.79
N LYS A 61 17.26 2.78 -3.64
CA LYS A 61 16.17 3.17 -2.72
C LYS A 61 16.29 4.64 -2.26
N GLY A 62 17.50 5.16 -2.02
CA GLY A 62 17.74 6.57 -1.68
C GLY A 62 17.52 7.51 -2.86
N GLN A 63 18.04 7.14 -4.04
CA GLN A 63 17.95 7.95 -5.26
C GLN A 63 16.53 8.08 -5.81
N LEU A 64 15.69 7.07 -5.63
CA LEU A 64 14.34 7.01 -6.21
C LEU A 64 13.24 7.53 -5.27
N CYS A 65 13.46 7.51 -3.95
CA CYS A 65 12.42 7.87 -2.98
C CYS A 65 11.93 9.32 -3.15
N TYR A 66 12.85 10.29 -3.15
CA TYR A 66 12.50 11.70 -3.31
C TYR A 66 11.88 11.97 -4.69
N LYS A 67 12.46 11.42 -5.75
CA LYS A 67 11.92 11.55 -7.12
C LYS A 67 10.49 11.03 -7.21
N GLY A 68 10.24 9.85 -6.64
CA GLY A 68 8.91 9.25 -6.59
C GLY A 68 7.91 10.10 -5.81
N ARG A 69 8.28 10.57 -4.61
CA ARG A 69 7.45 11.48 -3.80
C ARG A 69 6.99 12.70 -4.59
N MET A 70 7.89 13.33 -5.36
CA MET A 70 7.57 14.56 -6.10
C MET A 70 6.48 14.36 -7.18
N MET A 71 6.19 13.11 -7.56
CA MET A 71 5.15 12.78 -8.54
C MET A 71 3.76 12.60 -7.93
N TYR A 72 3.64 12.48 -6.60
CA TYR A 72 2.37 12.09 -5.95
C TYR A 72 1.25 13.11 -6.09
N GLU A 73 1.54 14.41 -5.96
CA GLU A 73 0.50 15.44 -6.07
C GLU A 73 -0.17 15.41 -7.44
N GLU A 74 0.62 15.25 -8.51
CA GLU A 74 0.06 15.22 -9.87
C GLU A 74 -0.63 13.88 -10.16
N LEU A 75 -0.05 12.77 -9.73
CA LEU A 75 -0.68 11.46 -9.88
C LEU A 75 -2.04 11.39 -9.15
N ASP A 76 -2.17 12.00 -7.97
CA ASP A 76 -3.44 11.99 -7.26
C ASP A 76 -4.49 12.89 -7.93
N LYS A 77 -4.10 14.02 -8.55
CA LYS A 77 -5.03 14.81 -9.39
C LYS A 77 -5.53 14.00 -10.58
N GLU A 78 -4.65 13.22 -11.20
CA GLU A 78 -5.02 12.37 -12.34
C GLU A 78 -5.92 11.20 -11.90
N LEU A 79 -5.61 10.55 -10.78
CA LEU A 79 -6.13 9.22 -10.48
C LEU A 79 -7.10 9.15 -9.29
N ASN A 80 -7.12 10.18 -8.45
CA ASN A 80 -7.94 10.30 -7.26
C ASN A 80 -7.85 9.07 -6.34
N PHE A 81 -6.62 8.69 -5.95
CA PHE A 81 -6.38 7.54 -5.07
C PHE A 81 -6.25 7.92 -3.59
N GLY A 82 -6.25 9.22 -3.30
CA GLY A 82 -6.16 9.76 -1.96
C GLY A 82 -4.72 9.90 -1.52
N PHE A 83 -4.17 11.09 -1.75
CA PHE A 83 -2.90 11.55 -1.19
C PHE A 83 -3.12 12.78 -0.30
N ARG A 84 -2.42 12.84 0.83
CA ARG A 84 -2.37 14.04 1.68
C ARG A 84 -0.93 14.33 2.07
N LYS A 85 -0.46 15.52 1.71
CA LYS A 85 0.81 16.08 2.16
C LYS A 85 0.69 16.58 3.60
N THR A 86 0.99 15.71 4.55
CA THR A 86 0.91 15.99 5.99
C THR A 86 2.21 16.56 6.54
N GLY A 87 3.33 16.30 5.88
CA GLY A 87 4.67 16.40 6.47
C GLY A 87 4.98 15.21 7.38
N SER A 88 6.21 15.17 7.87
CA SER A 88 6.69 14.17 8.83
C SER A 88 7.70 14.74 9.82
N LEU A 89 7.77 14.13 11.00
CA LEU A 89 8.75 14.40 12.05
C LEU A 89 9.55 13.14 12.36
N VAL A 90 10.87 13.25 12.45
CA VAL A 90 11.71 12.26 13.16
C VAL A 90 12.05 12.86 14.52
N ILE A 91 11.46 12.36 15.59
CA ILE A 91 11.58 12.95 16.92
C ILE A 91 12.79 12.42 17.70
N SER A 92 13.36 13.29 18.52
CA SER A 92 14.42 12.98 19.48
C SER A 92 14.06 13.50 20.87
N PHE A 93 14.26 12.65 21.87
CA PHE A 93 14.17 13.03 23.30
C PHE A 93 15.53 13.54 23.84
N GLU A 94 16.59 13.37 23.05
CA GLU A 94 17.96 13.75 23.41
C GLU A 94 18.27 15.19 23.01
N GLU A 95 19.18 15.83 23.76
CA GLU A 95 19.70 17.18 23.47
C GLU A 95 20.67 17.19 22.27
N ASP A 96 21.25 16.04 21.89
CA ASP A 96 22.16 15.95 20.75
C ASP A 96 21.41 15.93 19.41
N ILE A 97 21.55 17.01 18.63
CA ILE A 97 20.94 17.16 17.32
C ILE A 97 21.71 16.46 16.19
N LYS A 98 22.94 15.98 16.43
CA LYS A 98 23.80 15.42 15.36
C LYS A 98 23.13 14.30 14.54
N PRO A 99 22.38 13.34 15.14
CA PRO A 99 21.69 12.32 14.35
C PRO A 99 20.67 12.92 13.37
N LEU A 100 19.92 13.95 13.79
CA LEU A 100 18.94 14.66 12.95
C LEU A 100 19.63 15.42 11.81
N VAL A 101 20.75 16.10 12.11
CA VAL A 101 21.56 16.80 11.11
C VAL A 101 22.14 15.81 10.10
N GLY A 102 22.54 14.61 10.53
CA GLY A 102 22.99 13.53 9.65
C GLY A 102 21.89 13.06 8.68
N LEU A 103 20.67 12.85 9.17
CA LEU A 103 19.52 12.52 8.32
C LEU A 103 19.19 13.66 7.34
N MET A 104 19.26 14.91 7.79
CA MET A 104 19.06 16.08 6.94
C MET A 104 20.11 16.13 5.82
N ALA A 105 21.39 15.97 6.14
CA ALA A 105 22.47 15.97 5.16
C ALA A 105 22.29 14.84 4.12
N ASN A 106 21.95 13.64 4.56
CA ASN A 106 21.64 12.53 3.65
C ASN A 106 20.43 12.84 2.74
N GLY A 107 19.37 13.43 3.30
CA GLY A 107 18.23 13.89 2.52
C GLY A 107 18.61 14.94 1.47
N ILE A 108 19.45 15.91 1.81
CA ILE A 108 19.95 16.92 0.87
C ILE A 108 20.71 16.27 -0.27
N MET A 109 21.56 15.26 0.00
CA MET A 109 22.24 14.50 -1.07
C MET A 109 21.25 13.78 -1.98
N ASN A 110 20.12 13.29 -1.44
CA ASN A 110 19.02 12.72 -2.23
C ASN A 110 18.16 13.76 -2.98
N GLY A 111 18.48 15.05 -2.86
CA GLY A 111 17.74 16.17 -3.47
C GLY A 111 16.58 16.70 -2.63
N CYS A 112 16.41 16.20 -1.40
CA CYS A 112 15.34 16.62 -0.49
C CYS A 112 15.72 17.95 0.18
N HIS A 113 15.11 19.04 -0.30
CA HIS A 113 15.41 20.41 0.14
C HIS A 113 14.36 21.00 1.09
N ASP A 114 13.29 20.27 1.39
CA ASP A 114 12.20 20.69 2.28
C ASP A 114 12.35 20.10 3.70
N LEU A 115 13.60 20.10 4.19
CA LEU A 115 14.03 19.57 5.48
C LEU A 115 14.50 20.68 6.42
N SER A 116 14.18 20.53 7.71
CA SER A 116 14.63 21.45 8.77
C SER A 116 14.71 20.72 10.11
N VAL A 117 15.75 20.98 10.89
CA VAL A 117 15.77 20.58 12.30
C VAL A 117 15.06 21.66 13.10
N ILE A 118 14.04 21.26 13.87
CA ILE A 118 13.17 22.17 14.64
C ILE A 118 13.21 21.81 16.13
N ASN A 119 12.94 22.79 16.99
CA ASN A 119 12.94 22.62 18.45
C ASN A 119 11.54 22.31 19.02
N THR A 120 11.45 22.03 20.33
CA THR A 120 10.18 21.74 21.02
C THR A 120 9.07 22.77 20.78
N GLU A 121 9.39 24.08 20.77
CA GLU A 121 8.37 25.11 20.58
C GLU A 121 7.73 25.03 19.19
N GLU A 122 8.56 24.81 18.16
CA GLU A 122 8.10 24.61 16.78
C GLU A 122 7.34 23.29 16.62
N ILE A 123 7.84 22.22 17.27
CA ILE A 123 7.19 20.91 17.26
C ILE A 123 5.78 21.01 17.85
N LEU A 124 5.60 21.65 19.01
CA LEU A 124 4.28 21.79 19.65
C LEU A 124 3.30 22.65 18.85
N LYS A 125 3.77 23.55 17.98
CA LYS A 125 2.92 24.28 17.02
C LYS A 125 2.39 23.36 15.91
N ILE A 126 3.18 22.38 15.49
CA ILE A 126 2.82 21.42 14.44
C ILE A 126 2.02 20.25 15.04
N GLU A 127 2.45 19.72 16.18
CA GLU A 127 1.87 18.58 16.89
C GLU A 127 1.54 18.92 18.35
N PRO A 128 0.40 19.57 18.63
CA PRO A 128 0.04 19.97 19.99
C PRO A 128 -0.12 18.80 20.98
N ASN A 129 -0.39 17.60 20.47
CA ASN A 129 -0.59 16.39 21.28
C ASN A 129 0.68 15.52 21.41
N ILE A 130 1.82 15.97 20.91
CA ILE A 130 3.06 15.20 21.02
C ILE A 130 3.53 15.15 22.47
N ASN A 131 4.34 14.15 22.82
CA ASN A 131 4.99 14.11 24.11
C ASN A 131 5.85 15.38 24.32
N PRO A 132 5.60 16.18 25.37
CA PRO A 132 6.31 17.44 25.59
C PRO A 132 7.80 17.25 25.92
N ASN A 133 8.24 16.03 26.20
CA ASN A 133 9.66 15.71 26.43
C ASN A 133 10.47 15.64 25.13
N VAL A 134 9.84 15.68 23.96
CA VAL A 134 10.55 15.73 22.66
C VAL A 134 11.30 17.06 22.55
N LYS A 135 12.62 16.98 22.37
CA LYS A 135 13.53 18.14 22.35
C LYS A 135 13.70 18.73 20.96
N TYR A 136 13.93 17.87 19.99
CA TYR A 136 14.20 18.23 18.61
C TYR A 136 13.55 17.25 17.64
N ALA A 137 13.32 17.70 16.41
CA ALA A 137 12.87 16.83 15.34
C ALA A 137 13.45 17.24 13.99
N LEU A 138 13.66 16.25 13.10
CA LEU A 138 13.80 16.52 11.68
C LEU A 138 12.41 16.62 11.07
N TYR A 139 12.03 17.82 10.66
CA TYR A 139 10.79 18.07 9.94
C TYR A 139 11.02 17.98 8.44
N CYS A 140 10.18 17.19 7.75
CA CYS A 140 10.06 17.17 6.30
C CYS A 140 8.67 17.65 5.92
N LYS A 141 8.58 18.83 5.30
CA LYS A 141 7.30 19.42 4.88
C LYS A 141 6.61 18.61 3.76
N GLY A 142 7.41 17.92 2.96
CA GLY A 142 6.98 17.25 1.74
C GLY A 142 6.38 15.87 1.90
N ALA A 143 6.68 15.20 3.00
CA ALA A 143 6.19 13.85 3.27
C ALA A 143 4.65 13.83 3.40
N GLY A 144 4.06 12.65 3.32
CA GLY A 144 2.62 12.53 3.37
C GLY A 144 2.13 11.12 3.62
N VAL A 145 0.83 10.95 3.42
CA VAL A 145 0.15 9.66 3.50
C VAL A 145 -0.71 9.45 2.26
N CYS A 146 -0.82 8.21 1.80
CA CYS A 146 -1.74 7.83 0.73
C CYS A 146 -2.43 6.52 1.06
N SER A 147 -3.54 6.22 0.40
CA SER A 147 -4.11 4.86 0.46
C SER A 147 -3.36 3.95 -0.53
N PRO A 148 -2.56 2.97 -0.07
CA PRO A 148 -1.66 2.23 -0.95
C PRO A 148 -2.39 1.28 -1.89
N TYR A 149 -3.47 0.64 -1.42
CA TYR A 149 -4.30 -0.23 -2.26
C TYR A 149 -5.17 0.59 -3.23
N GLU A 150 -5.71 1.75 -2.82
CA GLU A 150 -6.43 2.62 -3.77
C GLU A 150 -5.49 3.14 -4.85
N MET A 151 -4.23 3.44 -4.52
CA MET A 151 -3.23 3.84 -5.51
C MET A 151 -2.95 2.73 -6.51
N ALA A 152 -2.67 1.51 -6.06
CA ALA A 152 -2.43 0.37 -6.96
C ALA A 152 -3.66 0.03 -7.82
N ILE A 153 -4.87 0.07 -7.24
CA ILE A 153 -6.12 -0.13 -7.97
C ILE A 153 -6.32 0.98 -9.02
N ALA A 154 -6.11 2.24 -8.66
CA ALA A 154 -6.29 3.36 -9.58
C ALA A 154 -5.27 3.34 -10.74
N LEU A 155 -4.02 2.94 -10.46
CA LEU A 155 -3.00 2.71 -11.48
C LEU A 155 -3.42 1.57 -12.43
N ALA A 156 -3.90 0.45 -11.90
CA ALA A 156 -4.36 -0.69 -12.70
C ALA A 156 -5.59 -0.36 -13.56
N GLU A 157 -6.63 0.23 -12.98
CA GLU A 157 -7.84 0.65 -13.71
C GLU A 157 -7.50 1.63 -14.83
N ASN A 158 -6.58 2.58 -14.58
CA ASN A 158 -6.14 3.51 -15.61
C ASN A 158 -5.29 2.85 -16.69
N ALA A 159 -4.43 1.90 -16.34
CA ALA A 159 -3.67 1.11 -17.31
C ALA A 159 -4.61 0.31 -18.22
N ILE A 160 -5.65 -0.33 -17.65
CA ILE A 160 -6.67 -1.08 -18.39
C ILE A 160 -7.46 -0.17 -19.33
N ALA A 161 -7.87 1.01 -18.86
CA ALA A 161 -8.53 2.01 -19.71
C ALA A 161 -7.66 2.45 -20.91
N ASN A 162 -6.34 2.27 -20.82
CA ASN A 162 -5.37 2.53 -21.87
C ASN A 162 -4.91 1.28 -22.63
N GLY A 163 -5.59 0.13 -22.46
CA GLY A 163 -5.39 -1.08 -23.26
C GLY A 163 -4.41 -2.10 -22.67
N VAL A 164 -4.04 -2.00 -21.39
CA VAL A 164 -3.35 -3.10 -20.70
C VAL A 164 -4.33 -4.22 -20.38
N GLU A 165 -3.95 -5.47 -20.65
CA GLU A 165 -4.75 -6.65 -20.33
C GLU A 165 -4.32 -7.22 -18.97
N LEU A 166 -5.25 -7.32 -18.03
CA LEU A 166 -5.02 -7.86 -16.68
C LEU A 166 -5.47 -9.32 -16.60
N PHE A 167 -4.58 -10.19 -16.14
CA PHE A 167 -4.81 -11.62 -15.93
C PHE A 167 -4.66 -11.97 -14.45
N LEU A 168 -5.80 -12.05 -13.75
CA LEU A 168 -5.88 -12.47 -12.34
C LEU A 168 -5.93 -13.99 -12.22
N ASN A 169 -5.62 -14.52 -11.04
CA ASN A 169 -5.55 -15.97 -10.78
C ASN A 169 -4.58 -16.73 -11.70
N SER A 170 -3.56 -16.04 -12.21
CA SER A 170 -2.56 -16.56 -13.16
C SER A 170 -1.18 -16.58 -12.49
N MET A 171 -0.95 -17.56 -11.63
CA MET A 171 0.35 -17.83 -11.02
C MET A 171 1.32 -18.36 -12.07
N VAL A 172 2.44 -17.66 -12.26
CA VAL A 172 3.53 -18.11 -13.14
C VAL A 172 4.21 -19.34 -12.53
N LEU A 173 4.34 -20.40 -13.33
CA LEU A 173 4.89 -21.70 -12.94
C LEU A 173 6.28 -21.94 -13.56
N SER A 174 6.50 -21.45 -14.78
CA SER A 174 7.82 -21.47 -15.43
C SER A 174 7.92 -20.41 -16.52
N ILE A 175 9.16 -20.04 -16.85
CA ILE A 175 9.48 -19.12 -17.93
C ILE A 175 10.62 -19.73 -18.75
N GLU A 176 10.39 -19.92 -20.04
CA GLU A 176 11.39 -20.43 -20.99
C GLU A 176 11.60 -19.38 -22.08
N LYS A 177 12.83 -19.20 -22.57
CA LYS A 177 13.12 -18.26 -23.65
C LYS A 177 13.57 -19.01 -24.91
N GLU A 178 12.82 -18.86 -25.99
CA GLU A 178 13.08 -19.48 -27.30
C GLU A 178 12.90 -18.43 -28.40
N ASP A 179 13.82 -18.38 -29.37
CA ASP A 179 13.75 -17.45 -30.51
C ASP A 179 13.49 -15.97 -30.13
N ASN A 180 14.11 -15.51 -29.04
CA ASN A 180 13.92 -14.18 -28.45
C ASN A 180 12.51 -13.88 -27.90
N ILE A 181 11.70 -14.91 -27.68
CA ILE A 181 10.38 -14.82 -27.06
C ILE A 181 10.39 -15.59 -25.74
N PHE A 182 9.85 -14.97 -24.70
CA PHE A 182 9.57 -15.63 -23.42
C PHE A 182 8.23 -16.34 -23.49
N ASN A 183 8.24 -17.64 -23.24
CA ASN A 183 7.08 -18.48 -23.03
C ASN A 183 6.84 -18.62 -21.53
N ILE A 184 5.75 -18.01 -21.04
CA ILE A 184 5.39 -17.95 -19.63
C ILE A 184 4.24 -18.92 -19.41
N LYS A 185 4.50 -20.01 -18.69
CA LYS A 185 3.47 -20.99 -18.30
C LYS A 185 2.84 -20.56 -16.99
N THR A 186 1.51 -20.59 -16.91
CA THR A 186 0.77 -20.31 -15.67
C THR A 186 -0.22 -21.43 -15.36
N ASN A 187 -0.79 -21.42 -14.16
CA ASN A 187 -1.92 -22.31 -13.82
C ASN A 187 -3.22 -21.98 -14.59
N ASN A 188 -3.30 -20.81 -15.23
CA ASN A 188 -4.48 -20.33 -15.93
C ASN A 188 -4.09 -19.59 -17.22
N GLY A 189 -3.76 -20.37 -18.24
CA GLY A 189 -3.33 -19.87 -19.56
C GLY A 189 -1.81 -19.75 -19.72
N ASN A 190 -1.35 -19.69 -20.97
CA ASN A 190 0.05 -19.48 -21.30
C ASN A 190 0.19 -18.16 -22.05
N PHE A 191 1.31 -17.47 -21.83
CA PHE A 191 1.61 -16.18 -22.44
C PHE A 191 2.92 -16.26 -23.21
N SER A 192 3.02 -15.50 -24.29
CA SER A 192 4.27 -15.28 -25.01
C SER A 192 4.57 -13.79 -25.03
N SER A 193 5.80 -13.39 -24.73
CA SER A 193 6.19 -11.97 -24.67
C SER A 193 7.60 -11.73 -25.17
N ARG A 194 7.87 -10.56 -25.75
CA ARG A 194 9.24 -10.13 -26.12
C ARG A 194 10.07 -9.70 -24.92
N PHE A 195 9.44 -8.98 -23.99
CA PHE A 195 10.06 -8.52 -22.75
C PHE A 195 9.28 -9.03 -21.54
N VAL A 196 9.98 -9.32 -20.44
CA VAL A 196 9.38 -9.70 -19.17
C VAL A 196 9.90 -8.79 -18.07
N ILE A 197 8.99 -8.28 -17.26
CA ILE A 197 9.29 -7.46 -16.08
C ILE A 197 8.88 -8.23 -14.86
N ASN A 198 9.86 -8.58 -14.03
CA ASN A 198 9.64 -9.27 -12.76
C ASN A 198 9.37 -8.26 -11.65
N GLY A 199 8.10 -8.02 -11.35
CA GLY A 199 7.61 -7.20 -10.25
C GLY A 199 6.96 -8.02 -9.12
N ALA A 200 7.34 -9.30 -8.97
CA ALA A 200 6.65 -10.29 -8.14
C ALA A 200 6.86 -10.13 -6.62
N GLY A 201 7.44 -9.03 -6.17
CA GLY A 201 7.58 -8.68 -4.74
C GLY A 201 8.30 -9.78 -3.95
N LEU A 202 7.58 -10.44 -3.04
CA LEU A 202 8.14 -11.48 -2.16
C LEU A 202 8.68 -12.70 -2.92
N TYR A 203 8.21 -12.93 -4.14
CA TYR A 203 8.59 -14.09 -4.97
C TYR A 203 9.49 -13.69 -6.13
N SER A 204 10.04 -12.47 -6.14
CA SER A 204 10.84 -11.99 -7.26
C SER A 204 12.14 -12.79 -7.44
N ASP A 205 12.71 -13.34 -6.36
CA ASP A 205 13.85 -14.26 -6.45
C ASP A 205 13.49 -15.59 -7.13
N GLU A 206 12.32 -16.15 -6.82
CA GLU A 206 11.82 -17.38 -7.45
C GLU A 206 11.53 -17.18 -8.94
N ILE A 207 10.85 -16.09 -9.30
CA ILE A 207 10.59 -15.74 -10.70
C ILE A 207 11.89 -15.50 -11.48
N SER A 208 12.86 -14.81 -10.88
CA SER A 208 14.19 -14.60 -11.46
C SER A 208 14.91 -15.94 -11.68
N SER A 209 14.82 -16.86 -10.72
CA SER A 209 15.44 -18.19 -10.83
C SER A 209 14.87 -19.03 -11.98
N MET A 210 13.61 -18.80 -12.39
CA MET A 210 12.99 -19.54 -13.51
C MET A 210 13.72 -19.32 -14.85
N VAL A 211 14.41 -18.19 -15.01
CA VAL A 211 15.22 -17.87 -16.21
C VAL A 211 16.72 -18.03 -15.98
N GLY A 212 17.12 -18.70 -14.88
CA GLY A 212 18.54 -18.94 -14.55
C GLY A 212 19.25 -17.78 -13.88
N GLU A 213 18.52 -16.80 -13.33
CA GLU A 213 19.07 -15.60 -12.69
C GLU A 213 18.89 -15.69 -11.16
N ASP A 214 19.83 -16.33 -10.45
CA ASP A 214 19.72 -16.67 -9.03
C ASP A 214 20.69 -15.90 -8.10
N TYR A 215 21.19 -14.75 -8.57
CA TYR A 215 22.21 -13.94 -7.89
C TYR A 215 21.72 -13.15 -6.65
N PHE A 216 20.45 -13.26 -6.28
CA PHE A 216 19.89 -12.67 -5.06
C PHE A 216 18.81 -13.55 -4.43
N LYS A 217 18.51 -13.30 -3.16
CA LYS A 217 17.39 -13.91 -2.43
C LYS A 217 16.48 -12.85 -1.84
N ILE A 218 15.20 -13.16 -1.70
CA ILE A 218 14.28 -12.36 -0.88
C ILE A 218 14.30 -12.92 0.55
N LEU A 219 14.57 -12.01 1.49
CA LEU A 219 14.61 -12.23 2.93
C LEU A 219 13.35 -11.57 3.52
N PRO A 220 12.24 -12.30 3.75
CA PRO A 220 11.01 -11.71 4.22
C PRO A 220 11.20 -11.05 5.58
N ARG A 221 10.66 -9.84 5.75
CA ARG A 221 10.66 -9.15 7.04
C ARG A 221 9.26 -8.67 7.38
N SER A 222 8.63 -9.29 8.38
CA SER A 222 7.30 -8.88 8.82
C SER A 222 7.35 -7.57 9.60
N GLY A 223 6.22 -6.88 9.61
CA GLY A 223 5.96 -5.71 10.44
C GLY A 223 4.48 -5.69 10.78
N GLU A 224 4.21 -5.59 12.08
CA GLU A 224 2.87 -5.71 12.65
C GLU A 224 2.30 -4.34 13.00
N TYR A 225 0.99 -4.14 12.83
CA TYR A 225 0.34 -2.83 12.97
C TYR A 225 -0.95 -2.92 13.78
N LEU A 226 -1.27 -1.82 14.49
CA LEU A 226 -2.59 -1.58 15.06
C LEU A 226 -3.29 -0.45 14.31
N LEU A 227 -4.51 -0.71 13.86
CA LEU A 227 -5.39 0.26 13.24
C LEU A 227 -6.55 0.59 14.17
N PHE A 228 -6.84 1.88 14.28
CA PHE A 228 -7.89 2.42 15.11
C PHE A 228 -9.05 2.95 14.26
N ALA A 229 -10.17 3.23 14.91
CA ALA A 229 -11.36 3.77 14.26
C ALA A 229 -11.09 5.09 13.54
N ARG A 230 -12.00 5.44 12.61
CA ARG A 230 -12.00 6.77 11.97
C ARG A 230 -12.06 7.87 13.03
N ASP A 231 -11.55 9.06 12.68
CA ASP A 231 -11.37 10.24 13.52
C ASP A 231 -10.30 10.14 14.62
N THR A 232 -9.83 8.95 15.00
CA THR A 232 -8.72 8.81 15.95
C THR A 232 -7.40 9.35 15.42
N GLY A 233 -7.26 9.46 14.09
CA GLY A 233 -6.07 10.02 13.44
C GLY A 233 -5.86 11.51 13.72
N LYS A 234 -6.88 12.24 14.21
CA LYS A 234 -6.75 13.67 14.58
C LYS A 234 -5.80 13.93 15.75
N VAL A 235 -5.33 12.88 16.41
CA VAL A 235 -4.30 12.98 17.45
C VAL A 235 -3.00 13.57 16.89
N LEU A 236 -2.65 13.26 15.63
CA LEU A 236 -1.42 13.72 14.98
C LEU A 236 -1.72 14.37 13.63
N ASN A 237 -1.02 15.47 13.31
CA ASN A 237 -1.17 16.20 12.04
C ASN A 237 -0.22 15.67 10.95
N THR A 238 0.93 15.13 11.36
CA THR A 238 2.05 14.66 10.54
C THR A 238 2.30 13.16 10.77
N VAL A 239 3.17 12.58 9.94
CA VAL A 239 3.74 11.26 10.20
C VAL A 239 4.85 11.40 11.25
N VAL A 240 4.71 10.79 12.42
CA VAL A 240 5.71 10.89 13.49
C VAL A 240 6.50 9.59 13.60
N PHE A 241 7.80 9.68 13.36
CA PHE A 241 8.77 8.60 13.50
C PHE A 241 9.60 8.80 14.76
N GLN A 242 9.82 7.73 15.50
CA GLN A 242 10.88 7.69 16.50
C GLN A 242 12.26 7.65 15.82
N MET A 243 13.30 8.05 16.54
CA MET A 243 14.67 7.95 16.06
C MET A 243 15.03 6.48 15.77
N PRO A 244 15.64 6.16 14.62
CA PRO A 244 16.14 4.81 14.35
C PRO A 244 17.15 4.34 15.40
N THR A 245 17.03 3.10 15.81
CA THR A 245 17.99 2.42 16.70
C THR A 245 18.70 1.28 15.95
N ALA A 246 19.68 0.63 16.58
CA ALA A 246 20.33 -0.57 16.04
C ALA A 246 19.34 -1.71 15.72
N TYR A 247 18.15 -1.72 16.34
CA TYR A 247 17.12 -2.73 16.17
C TYR A 247 16.04 -2.37 15.12
N GLY A 248 16.13 -1.19 14.49
CA GLY A 248 15.20 -0.79 13.42
C GLY A 248 14.83 0.70 13.45
N LYS A 249 13.88 1.10 12.60
CA LYS A 249 13.42 2.50 12.45
C LYS A 249 12.49 3.00 13.58
N GLY A 250 12.34 2.22 14.66
CA GLY A 250 11.37 2.49 15.72
C GLY A 250 9.91 2.27 15.29
N VAL A 251 8.99 2.52 16.22
CA VAL A 251 7.55 2.54 15.94
C VAL A 251 7.17 3.94 15.48
N LEU A 252 6.30 4.03 14.48
CA LEU A 252 5.70 5.30 14.06
C LEU A 252 4.24 5.38 14.49
N ALA A 253 3.74 6.61 14.52
CA ALA A 253 2.33 6.92 14.68
C ALA A 253 1.92 7.93 13.61
N THR A 254 0.78 7.67 12.96
CA THR A 254 0.30 8.51 11.86
C THR A 254 -1.20 8.41 11.66
N SER A 255 -1.78 9.44 11.03
CA SER A 255 -3.14 9.36 10.49
C SER A 255 -3.11 8.77 9.08
N THR A 256 -3.96 7.79 8.81
CA THR A 256 -4.20 7.33 7.43
C THR A 256 -4.88 8.43 6.61
N TYR A 257 -4.92 8.26 5.28
CA TYR A 257 -5.66 9.18 4.40
C TYR A 257 -7.12 9.38 4.86
N HIS A 258 -7.77 8.30 5.30
CA HIS A 258 -9.17 8.30 5.76
C HIS A 258 -9.36 8.64 7.24
N GLY A 259 -8.31 9.06 7.96
CA GLY A 259 -8.43 9.60 9.32
C GLY A 259 -8.40 8.57 10.45
N ASN A 260 -8.03 7.32 10.16
CA ASN A 260 -7.72 6.33 11.20
C ASN A 260 -6.35 6.64 11.81
N LEU A 261 -6.16 6.42 13.11
CA LEU A 261 -4.81 6.30 13.67
C LEU A 261 -4.22 4.94 13.29
N LEU A 262 -2.97 4.95 12.85
CA LEU A 262 -2.17 3.78 12.55
C LEU A 262 -0.87 3.87 13.36
N ILE A 263 -0.57 2.82 14.11
CA ILE A 263 0.69 2.66 14.84
C ILE A 263 1.39 1.36 14.46
N GLY A 264 2.70 1.36 14.64
CA GLY A 264 3.58 0.33 14.11
C GLY A 264 4.24 0.80 12.81
N PRO A 265 5.12 0.01 12.20
CA PRO A 265 5.32 -1.38 12.52
C PRO A 265 6.44 -1.61 13.52
N ASP A 266 6.48 -2.82 14.05
CA ASP A 266 7.73 -3.41 14.49
C ASP A 266 8.51 -4.04 13.31
N ALA A 267 9.51 -4.86 13.61
CA ALA A 267 10.24 -5.63 12.62
C ALA A 267 10.63 -7.01 13.16
N SER A 268 10.38 -8.06 12.37
CA SER A 268 10.91 -9.41 12.61
C SER A 268 11.50 -9.98 11.32
N ASP A 269 12.71 -10.53 11.42
CA ASP A 269 13.38 -11.27 10.34
C ASP A 269 13.04 -12.78 10.35
N ASP A 270 12.43 -13.27 11.44
CA ASP A 270 11.93 -14.64 11.54
C ASP A 270 10.52 -14.67 10.96
N SER A 271 10.41 -14.62 9.62
CA SER A 271 9.12 -14.52 8.94
C SER A 271 9.12 -15.26 7.61
N GLU A 272 7.97 -15.87 7.31
CA GLU A 272 7.73 -16.50 6.01
C GLU A 272 7.03 -15.52 5.06
N LYS A 273 7.09 -15.79 3.74
CA LYS A 273 6.52 -14.88 2.71
C LYS A 273 5.01 -14.68 2.90
N ASP A 274 4.29 -15.74 3.27
CA ASP A 274 2.82 -15.75 3.39
C ASP A 274 2.29 -15.60 4.82
N ASP A 275 3.17 -15.62 5.83
CA ASP A 275 2.72 -15.44 7.21
C ASP A 275 2.34 -13.99 7.49
N THR A 276 1.03 -13.76 7.56
CA THR A 276 0.42 -12.46 7.86
C THR A 276 -0.28 -12.45 9.22
N SER A 277 0.07 -13.40 10.08
CA SER A 277 -0.44 -13.51 11.45
C SER A 277 0.05 -12.36 12.31
N THR A 278 -0.72 -12.01 13.34
CA THR A 278 -0.34 -11.01 14.33
C THR A 278 -0.21 -11.64 15.72
N HIS A 279 0.59 -11.04 16.59
CA HIS A 279 0.96 -11.62 17.87
C HIS A 279 0.76 -10.62 19.00
N ILE A 280 0.11 -11.06 20.09
CA ILE A 280 -0.29 -10.18 21.20
C ILE A 280 0.91 -9.47 21.85
N GLU A 281 2.05 -10.16 21.97
CA GLU A 281 3.28 -9.61 22.55
C GLU A 281 3.86 -8.48 21.70
N ARG A 282 3.87 -8.66 20.37
CA ARG A 282 4.33 -7.65 19.40
C ARG A 282 3.41 -6.43 19.41
N MET A 283 2.10 -6.65 19.41
CA MET A 283 1.09 -5.58 19.53
C MET A 283 1.29 -4.73 20.79
N ASN A 284 1.53 -5.38 21.94
CA ASN A 284 1.77 -4.67 23.21
C ASN A 284 3.02 -3.80 23.15
N LYS A 285 4.12 -4.34 22.60
CA LYS A 285 5.36 -3.58 22.42
C LYS A 285 5.16 -2.39 21.48
N ILE A 286 4.40 -2.56 20.40
CA ILE A 286 4.04 -1.46 19.49
C ILE A 286 3.26 -0.38 20.24
N LEU A 287 2.27 -0.76 21.04
CA LEU A 287 1.46 0.18 21.82
C LEU A 287 2.28 0.93 22.88
N GLU A 288 3.17 0.24 23.58
CA GLU A 288 4.08 0.83 24.56
C GLU A 288 4.96 1.91 23.92
N LEU A 289 5.65 1.56 22.84
CA LEU A 289 6.50 2.51 22.11
C LEU A 289 5.69 3.66 21.50
N ALA A 290 4.51 3.39 20.94
CA ALA A 290 3.65 4.44 20.38
C ALA A 290 3.21 5.46 21.45
N LYS A 291 3.00 5.04 22.70
CA LYS A 291 2.66 5.94 23.82
C LYS A 291 3.79 6.87 24.22
N GLU A 292 5.04 6.54 23.91
CA GLU A 292 6.17 7.47 24.07
C GLU A 292 6.03 8.68 23.13
N THR A 293 5.41 8.48 21.96
CA THR A 293 5.17 9.56 20.98
C THR A 293 4.04 10.49 21.44
N THR A 294 2.95 9.94 21.96
CA THR A 294 1.80 10.70 22.45
C THR A 294 0.98 9.90 23.46
N ASP A 295 0.52 10.54 24.52
CA ASP A 295 -0.33 9.95 25.56
C ASP A 295 -1.83 9.88 25.14
N LYS A 296 -2.18 10.42 23.96
CA LYS A 296 -3.58 10.55 23.49
C LYS A 296 -4.12 9.33 22.74
N ILE A 297 -3.40 8.22 22.72
CA ILE A 297 -3.84 6.98 22.06
C ILE A 297 -4.91 6.28 22.92
N ASP A 298 -6.16 6.28 22.44
CA ASP A 298 -7.27 5.55 23.08
C ASP A 298 -7.37 4.11 22.56
N ILE A 299 -6.89 3.15 23.35
CA ILE A 299 -6.94 1.72 23.02
C ILE A 299 -8.35 1.16 22.86
N ASN A 300 -9.36 1.79 23.47
CA ASN A 300 -10.74 1.37 23.28
C ASN A 300 -11.20 1.59 21.84
N LYS A 301 -10.51 2.45 21.07
CA LYS A 301 -10.80 2.71 19.67
C LYS A 301 -10.06 1.80 18.69
N PHE A 302 -9.30 0.83 19.16
CA PHE A 302 -8.69 -0.21 18.32
C PHE A 302 -9.77 -1.01 17.59
N ILE A 303 -9.57 -1.23 16.28
CA ILE A 303 -10.52 -1.97 15.43
C ILE A 303 -9.91 -3.22 14.80
N ARG A 304 -8.60 -3.23 14.49
CA ARG A 304 -7.96 -4.35 13.80
C ARG A 304 -6.44 -4.30 13.87
N SER A 305 -5.81 -5.47 13.87
CA SER A 305 -4.38 -5.66 13.62
C SER A 305 -4.13 -6.27 12.23
N PHE A 306 -2.95 -5.99 11.67
CA PHE A 306 -2.49 -6.65 10.45
C PHE A 306 -0.98 -6.71 10.37
N THR A 307 -0.48 -7.62 9.53
CA THR A 307 0.95 -7.79 9.25
C THR A 307 1.23 -7.50 7.79
N GLY A 308 2.29 -6.75 7.53
CA GLY A 308 2.89 -6.60 6.22
C GLY A 308 4.23 -7.29 6.15
N VAL A 309 4.50 -8.04 5.07
CA VAL A 309 5.78 -8.72 4.86
C VAL A 309 6.55 -8.00 3.75
N ARG A 310 7.76 -7.53 4.08
CA ARG A 310 8.62 -6.76 3.17
C ARG A 310 9.52 -7.69 2.37
N ALA A 311 9.63 -7.43 1.07
CA ALA A 311 10.55 -8.15 0.19
C ALA A 311 11.95 -7.54 0.24
N ARG A 312 12.70 -7.76 1.32
CA ARG A 312 14.09 -7.30 1.43
C ARG A 312 14.98 -8.19 0.56
N SER A 313 15.85 -7.62 -0.26
CA SER A 313 16.86 -8.38 -0.99
C SER A 313 18.08 -8.69 -0.11
N SER A 314 18.78 -9.77 -0.44
CA SER A 314 20.11 -10.07 0.11
C SER A 314 21.18 -9.03 -0.23
N THR A 315 20.93 -8.17 -1.21
CA THR A 315 21.81 -7.04 -1.60
C THR A 315 21.58 -5.79 -0.75
N ASP A 316 20.53 -5.78 0.08
CA ASP A 316 20.06 -4.61 0.83
C ASP A 316 19.88 -3.35 -0.04
N ASP A 317 19.49 -3.53 -1.31
CA ASP A 317 19.03 -2.45 -2.20
C ASP A 317 17.99 -2.94 -3.19
N PHE A 318 17.31 -2.01 -3.86
CA PHE A 318 16.47 -2.33 -5.00
C PHE A 318 17.33 -2.90 -6.12
N ILE A 319 16.79 -3.87 -6.84
CA ILE A 319 17.40 -4.47 -8.03
C ILE A 319 16.51 -4.08 -9.20
N ILE A 320 16.98 -3.15 -10.04
CA ILE A 320 16.22 -2.61 -11.18
C ILE A 320 17.13 -2.58 -12.40
N GLU A 321 17.13 -3.67 -13.16
CA GLU A 321 18.10 -3.90 -14.23
C GLU A 321 17.60 -4.92 -15.25
N GLU A 322 18.09 -4.84 -16.49
CA GLU A 322 18.05 -5.97 -17.42
C GLU A 322 19.07 -7.02 -16.96
N THR A 323 18.65 -8.27 -16.88
CA THR A 323 19.55 -9.36 -16.45
C THR A 323 20.45 -9.85 -17.59
N SER A 324 21.24 -10.89 -17.33
CA SER A 324 22.05 -11.53 -18.40
C SER A 324 21.17 -12.16 -19.49
N THR A 325 19.97 -12.61 -19.10
CA THR A 325 18.89 -13.04 -19.99
C THR A 325 18.21 -11.84 -20.63
N LYS A 326 18.67 -11.49 -21.84
CA LYS A 326 18.19 -10.31 -22.57
C LYS A 326 16.67 -10.17 -22.64
N GLY A 327 16.17 -8.98 -22.39
CA GLY A 327 14.73 -8.68 -22.34
C GLY A 327 14.01 -9.13 -21.07
N PHE A 328 14.71 -9.74 -20.09
CA PHE A 328 14.18 -9.98 -18.75
C PHE A 328 14.68 -8.88 -17.80
N ILE A 329 13.76 -8.16 -17.17
CA ILE A 329 14.04 -7.02 -16.30
C ILE A 329 13.64 -7.39 -14.87
N ASN A 330 14.61 -7.44 -13.97
CA ASN A 330 14.34 -7.57 -12.54
C ASN A 330 13.91 -6.21 -11.97
N VAL A 331 12.80 -6.21 -11.23
CA VAL A 331 12.34 -5.07 -10.40
C VAL A 331 12.06 -5.63 -9.00
N SER A 332 13.14 -6.02 -8.34
CA SER A 332 13.16 -6.96 -7.23
C SER A 332 13.69 -6.31 -5.95
N GLY A 333 13.38 -6.90 -4.79
CA GLY A 333 13.86 -6.37 -3.51
C GLY A 333 13.22 -5.03 -3.09
N ILE A 334 12.08 -4.68 -3.68
CA ILE A 334 11.40 -3.40 -3.47
C ILE A 334 10.67 -3.39 -2.11
N GLN A 335 11.43 -3.21 -1.03
CA GLN A 335 10.95 -2.94 0.33
C GLN A 335 10.66 -1.44 0.53
N SER A 336 10.52 -0.97 1.79
CA SER A 336 10.45 0.48 2.08
C SER A 336 11.69 1.21 1.52
N PRO A 337 11.54 2.32 0.77
CA PRO A 337 10.34 3.13 0.55
C PRO A 337 9.58 2.85 -0.77
N GLY A 338 9.36 1.59 -1.12
CA GLY A 338 8.87 1.12 -2.42
C GLY A 338 7.52 1.68 -2.88
N LEU A 339 6.58 1.92 -1.96
CA LEU A 339 5.35 2.65 -2.27
C LEU A 339 5.68 4.04 -2.83
N THR A 340 6.46 4.83 -2.09
CA THR A 340 6.90 6.17 -2.47
C THR A 340 7.72 6.16 -3.76
N SER A 341 8.61 5.19 -3.93
CA SER A 341 9.49 5.11 -5.11
C SER A 341 8.79 4.58 -6.36
N SER A 342 7.62 3.93 -6.25
CA SER A 342 6.98 3.22 -7.36
C SER A 342 6.80 4.02 -8.65
N PRO A 343 6.45 5.32 -8.65
CA PRO A 343 6.35 6.08 -9.90
C PRO A 343 7.70 6.33 -10.57
N ALA A 344 8.74 6.59 -9.77
CA ALA A 344 10.10 6.78 -10.27
C ALA A 344 10.71 5.47 -10.76
N ILE A 345 10.39 4.35 -10.10
CA ILE A 345 10.75 3.00 -10.56
C ILE A 345 10.15 2.75 -11.95
N ALA A 346 8.88 3.11 -12.17
CA ALA A 346 8.23 2.93 -13.47
C ALA A 346 8.94 3.69 -14.61
N LEU A 347 9.39 4.92 -14.35
CA LEU A 347 10.19 5.69 -15.32
C LEU A 347 11.54 5.02 -15.62
N MET A 348 12.24 4.53 -14.59
CA MET A 348 13.52 3.84 -14.75
C MET A 348 13.36 2.54 -15.55
N VAL A 349 12.31 1.76 -15.28
CA VAL A 349 12.00 0.53 -16.03
C VAL A 349 11.68 0.84 -17.49
N LYS A 350 10.93 1.91 -17.76
CA LYS A 350 10.68 2.39 -19.12
C LYS A 350 11.99 2.70 -19.85
N ASP A 351 12.94 3.38 -19.21
CA ASP A 351 14.25 3.68 -19.80
C ASP A 351 15.07 2.40 -20.06
N ILE A 352 15.04 1.42 -19.15
CA ILE A 352 15.70 0.12 -19.34
C ILE A 352 15.12 -0.62 -20.55
N LEU A 353 13.80 -0.64 -20.70
CA LEU A 353 13.14 -1.28 -21.85
C LEU A 353 13.53 -0.63 -23.17
N GLU A 354 13.56 0.71 -23.23
CA GLU A 354 13.97 1.44 -24.42
C GLU A 354 15.41 1.08 -24.82
N ASN A 355 16.32 1.05 -23.84
CA ASN A 355 17.72 0.66 -24.04
C ASN A 355 17.88 -0.82 -24.44
N ALA A 356 16.97 -1.70 -23.98
CA ALA A 356 16.91 -3.10 -24.36
C ALA A 356 16.28 -3.31 -25.77
N GLY A 357 15.88 -2.24 -26.45
CA GLY A 357 15.37 -2.27 -27.82
C GLY A 357 13.84 -2.32 -27.94
N CYS A 358 13.10 -2.08 -26.87
CA CYS A 358 11.65 -1.93 -26.93
C CYS A 358 11.28 -0.61 -27.64
N VAL A 359 10.42 -0.68 -28.66
CA VAL A 359 10.03 0.51 -29.44
C VAL A 359 8.91 1.26 -28.74
N LEU A 360 9.26 2.38 -28.09
CA LEU A 360 8.33 3.18 -27.31
C LEU A 360 7.71 4.33 -28.12
N LYS A 361 6.70 4.01 -28.94
CA LYS A 361 5.92 5.05 -29.65
C LYS A 361 4.76 5.54 -28.78
N LYS A 362 4.77 6.81 -28.36
CA LYS A 362 3.69 7.42 -27.56
C LYS A 362 2.31 7.27 -28.24
N LYS A 363 1.27 7.08 -27.43
CA LYS A 363 -0.14 7.11 -27.85
C LYS A 363 -0.64 8.55 -27.95
N ASP A 364 -1.47 8.81 -28.96
CA ASP A 364 -2.12 10.12 -29.14
C ASP A 364 -3.35 10.28 -28.24
N ASN A 365 -3.92 9.17 -27.77
CA ASN A 365 -5.21 9.10 -27.05
C ASN A 365 -5.05 8.57 -25.62
N PHE A 366 -3.92 8.81 -24.97
CA PHE A 366 -3.72 8.40 -23.57
C PHE A 366 -4.75 9.07 -22.64
N ILE A 367 -5.48 8.24 -21.89
CA ILE A 367 -6.45 8.66 -20.90
C ILE A 367 -5.71 8.83 -19.57
N ALA A 368 -5.31 10.05 -19.23
CA ALA A 368 -4.60 10.32 -17.97
C ALA A 368 -5.51 10.24 -16.73
N TYR A 369 -6.77 10.69 -16.89
CA TYR A 369 -7.68 10.93 -15.77
C TYR A 369 -8.58 9.72 -15.47
N ARG A 370 -8.66 9.36 -14.19
CA ARG A 370 -9.58 8.37 -13.64
C ARG A 370 -10.49 9.02 -12.62
N LYS A 371 -11.80 8.79 -12.75
CA LYS A 371 -12.80 9.28 -11.80
C LYS A 371 -12.59 8.66 -10.41
N PRO A 372 -12.80 9.40 -9.30
CA PRO A 372 -12.79 8.81 -7.96
C PRO A 372 -13.88 7.74 -7.84
N ILE A 373 -13.65 6.74 -6.98
CA ILE A 373 -14.72 5.89 -6.42
C ILE A 373 -15.18 6.52 -5.12
N ILE A 374 -14.24 6.73 -4.20
CA ILE A 374 -14.50 7.35 -2.91
C ILE A 374 -14.47 8.87 -3.09
N THR A 375 -15.62 9.50 -2.91
CA THR A 375 -15.70 10.96 -2.79
C THR A 375 -15.59 11.34 -1.33
N LYS A 376 -14.68 12.26 -0.99
CA LYS A 376 -14.50 12.71 0.39
C LYS A 376 -15.80 13.34 0.90
N LYS A 377 -16.34 12.76 1.97
CA LYS A 377 -17.57 13.20 2.63
C LYS A 377 -17.44 13.15 4.15
N ASP A 378 -18.04 14.12 4.82
CA ASP A 378 -18.22 14.09 6.26
C ASP A 378 -19.34 13.12 6.60
N LEU A 379 -19.09 12.27 7.60
CA LEU A 379 -20.08 11.31 8.04
C LEU A 379 -21.13 12.02 8.90
N VAL A 380 -22.40 11.90 8.52
CA VAL A 380 -23.52 12.41 9.31
C VAL A 380 -24.01 11.41 10.38
N PRO A 381 -24.72 11.87 11.43
CA PRO A 381 -25.33 10.99 12.43
C PRO A 381 -26.26 9.92 11.82
N PHE A 382 -26.34 8.76 12.48
CA PHE A 382 -27.16 7.62 12.01
C PHE A 382 -28.62 7.98 11.73
N LYS A 383 -29.22 8.88 12.52
CA LYS A 383 -30.61 9.31 12.36
C LYS A 383 -30.88 9.92 10.98
N GLU A 384 -29.89 10.59 10.38
CA GLU A 384 -30.04 11.27 9.09
C GLU A 384 -29.93 10.33 7.88
N ILE A 385 -29.34 9.15 8.09
CA ILE A 385 -29.18 8.13 7.03
C ILE A 385 -30.18 6.98 7.15
N LYS A 386 -30.92 6.90 8.25
CA LYS A 386 -31.81 5.78 8.56
C LYS A 386 -32.77 5.46 7.41
N ASP A 387 -33.37 6.49 6.83
CA ASP A 387 -34.37 6.34 5.76
C ASP A 387 -33.77 5.92 4.41
N LYS A 388 -32.43 5.80 4.31
CA LYS A 388 -31.71 5.32 3.12
C LYS A 388 -31.17 3.91 3.26
N ILE A 389 -31.30 3.28 4.44
CA ILE A 389 -30.68 1.97 4.71
C ILE A 389 -31.59 0.81 4.26
N ASP A 390 -32.89 0.95 4.51
CA ASP A 390 -33.90 -0.10 4.27
C ASP A 390 -34.89 0.35 3.19
N ILE A 391 -34.34 0.82 2.07
CA ILE A 391 -35.07 1.13 0.83
C ILE A 391 -34.79 0.08 -0.24
N ASP A 392 -35.57 0.12 -1.32
CA ASP A 392 -35.33 -0.69 -2.51
C ASP A 392 -33.95 -0.40 -3.11
N SER A 393 -33.43 -1.38 -3.86
CA SER A 393 -32.14 -1.26 -4.54
C SER A 393 -32.13 -0.03 -5.45
N CYS A 394 -31.21 0.89 -5.17
CA CYS A 394 -30.99 2.11 -5.92
C CYS A 394 -29.61 2.68 -5.59
N PRO A 395 -29.02 3.54 -6.44
CA PRO A 395 -27.69 4.12 -6.21
C PRO A 395 -27.54 4.82 -4.85
N GLU A 396 -28.61 5.38 -4.30
CA GLU A 396 -28.62 6.14 -3.04
C GLU A 396 -28.73 5.26 -1.79
N LYS A 397 -29.07 3.97 -1.94
CA LYS A 397 -29.22 3.03 -0.82
C LYS A 397 -27.91 2.88 -0.06
N ILE A 398 -27.95 3.02 1.26
CA ILE A 398 -26.77 2.88 2.12
C ILE A 398 -26.58 1.41 2.50
N ILE A 399 -25.44 0.85 2.07
CA ILE A 399 -25.04 -0.52 2.33
C ILE A 399 -24.15 -0.61 3.57
N CYS A 400 -23.19 0.30 3.72
CA CYS A 400 -22.35 0.37 4.91
C CYS A 400 -22.67 1.62 5.73
N ARG A 401 -23.39 1.47 6.84
CA ARG A 401 -23.75 2.61 7.72
C ARG A 401 -22.55 3.30 8.38
N CYS A 402 -21.49 2.55 8.70
CA CYS A 402 -20.33 3.09 9.43
C CYS A 402 -19.46 4.00 8.56
N GLU A 403 -19.34 3.68 7.26
CA GLU A 403 -18.56 4.48 6.30
C GLU A 403 -19.47 5.22 5.29
N GLN A 404 -20.79 5.10 5.46
CA GLN A 404 -21.84 5.66 4.61
C GLN A 404 -21.66 5.33 3.12
N VAL A 405 -21.28 4.09 2.85
CA VAL A 405 -21.08 3.60 1.48
C VAL A 405 -22.42 3.21 0.89
N THR A 406 -22.69 3.77 -0.28
CA THR A 406 -23.89 3.55 -1.06
C THR A 406 -23.76 2.32 -1.97
N GLU A 407 -24.90 1.81 -2.41
CA GLU A 407 -24.96 0.75 -3.41
C GLU A 407 -24.37 1.23 -4.75
N GLY A 408 -24.59 2.49 -5.13
CA GLY A 408 -24.00 3.08 -6.34
C GLY A 408 -22.48 3.06 -6.32
N GLU A 409 -21.84 3.40 -5.19
CA GLU A 409 -20.38 3.30 -5.01
C GLU A 409 -19.88 1.86 -5.16
N ILE A 410 -20.64 0.88 -4.66
CA ILE A 410 -20.28 -0.54 -4.80
C ILE A 410 -20.41 -0.98 -6.25
N VAL A 411 -21.55 -0.73 -6.90
CA VAL A 411 -21.81 -1.12 -8.29
C VAL A 411 -20.77 -0.48 -9.23
N ASP A 412 -20.48 0.81 -9.06
CA ASP A 412 -19.41 1.49 -9.82
C ASP A 412 -18.05 0.80 -9.64
N SER A 413 -17.70 0.36 -8.43
CA SER A 413 -16.44 -0.34 -8.17
C SER A 413 -16.32 -1.70 -8.87
N LEU A 414 -17.44 -2.33 -9.24
CA LEU A 414 -17.49 -3.61 -9.94
C LEU A 414 -17.29 -3.46 -11.46
N HIS A 415 -17.60 -2.29 -12.02
CA HIS A 415 -17.67 -2.09 -13.48
C HIS A 415 -16.51 -1.26 -14.05
N ARG A 416 -15.33 -1.30 -13.40
CA ARG A 416 -14.13 -0.50 -13.77
C ARG A 416 -13.00 -1.29 -14.44
N GLY A 417 -13.35 -2.39 -15.10
CA GLY A 417 -12.41 -3.20 -15.88
C GLY A 417 -11.64 -4.27 -15.08
N ILE A 418 -11.66 -4.19 -13.74
CA ILE A 418 -11.18 -5.28 -12.87
C ILE A 418 -12.39 -6.02 -12.34
N LYS A 419 -12.49 -7.33 -12.57
CA LYS A 419 -13.58 -8.15 -12.05
C LYS A 419 -13.38 -8.40 -10.55
N VAL A 420 -14.26 -7.84 -9.72
CA VAL A 420 -14.14 -7.87 -8.25
C VAL A 420 -15.06 -8.93 -7.63
N THR A 421 -14.56 -10.14 -7.36
CA THR A 421 -15.39 -11.26 -6.88
C THR A 421 -15.40 -11.44 -5.36
N THR A 422 -14.70 -10.59 -4.61
CA THR A 422 -14.56 -10.70 -3.14
C THR A 422 -15.13 -9.47 -2.43
N ILE A 423 -15.62 -9.66 -1.21
CA ILE A 423 -16.09 -8.54 -0.39
C ILE A 423 -14.91 -7.68 0.04
N ASP A 424 -13.73 -8.29 0.26
CA ASP A 424 -12.49 -7.56 0.51
C ASP A 424 -12.05 -6.68 -0.69
N GLY A 425 -12.34 -7.11 -1.92
CA GLY A 425 -12.13 -6.31 -3.12
C GLY A 425 -13.01 -5.06 -3.18
N VAL A 426 -14.29 -5.19 -2.80
CA VAL A 426 -15.21 -4.04 -2.65
C VAL A 426 -14.76 -3.14 -1.50
N LYS A 427 -14.36 -3.73 -0.37
CA LYS A 427 -13.84 -3.02 0.81
C LYS A 427 -12.68 -2.10 0.44
N ARG A 428 -11.65 -2.59 -0.26
CA ARG A 428 -10.48 -1.78 -0.67
C ARG A 428 -10.83 -0.63 -1.62
N ARG A 429 -11.91 -0.75 -2.40
CA ARG A 429 -12.35 0.28 -3.36
C ARG A 429 -13.28 1.33 -2.76
N THR A 430 -14.09 0.94 -1.79
CA THR A 430 -15.23 1.76 -1.31
C THR A 430 -15.18 2.08 0.18
N ARG A 431 -14.32 1.39 0.94
CA ARG A 431 -14.28 1.34 2.41
C ARG A 431 -15.45 0.62 3.08
N ALA A 432 -16.39 0.04 2.34
CA ALA A 432 -17.43 -0.78 2.96
C ALA A 432 -16.77 -1.87 3.82
N SER A 433 -17.29 -2.13 5.02
CA SER A 433 -16.71 -2.99 6.07
C SER A 433 -15.48 -2.47 6.84
N MET A 434 -14.93 -1.30 6.51
CA MET A 434 -13.77 -0.73 7.23
C MET A 434 -14.12 0.05 8.52
N GLY A 435 -15.41 0.35 8.74
CA GLY A 435 -15.86 1.09 9.91
C GLY A 435 -15.87 0.24 11.20
N TRP A 436 -16.30 0.83 12.32
CA TRP A 436 -16.23 0.20 13.65
C TRP A 436 -16.78 -1.23 13.75
N CYS A 437 -17.86 -1.54 13.02
CA CYS A 437 -18.47 -2.87 13.03
C CYS A 437 -17.69 -3.93 12.25
N GLN A 438 -16.61 -3.54 11.55
CA GLN A 438 -15.70 -4.47 10.86
C GLN A 438 -16.41 -5.43 9.87
N GLY A 439 -17.53 -4.97 9.29
CA GLY A 439 -18.28 -5.73 8.28
C GLY A 439 -19.46 -6.56 8.81
N THR A 440 -19.70 -6.62 10.13
CA THR A 440 -20.78 -7.45 10.71
C THR A 440 -22.13 -7.29 10.03
N PHE A 441 -22.48 -6.08 9.57
CA PHE A 441 -23.81 -5.79 9.00
C PHE A 441 -23.84 -5.69 7.48
N CYS A 442 -22.79 -5.13 6.86
CA CYS A 442 -22.83 -4.81 5.43
C CYS A 442 -22.34 -5.96 4.54
N ARG A 443 -21.57 -6.93 5.06
CA ARG A 443 -21.01 -8.03 4.26
C ARG A 443 -22.07 -8.84 3.49
N PRO A 444 -23.18 -9.30 4.12
CA PRO A 444 -24.24 -10.02 3.37
C PRO A 444 -24.89 -9.18 2.27
N ARG A 445 -25.05 -7.88 2.49
CA ARG A 445 -25.61 -6.94 1.50
C ARG A 445 -24.64 -6.70 0.34
N ILE A 446 -23.33 -6.62 0.62
CA ILE A 446 -22.30 -6.52 -0.42
C ILE A 446 -22.30 -7.78 -1.28
N LYS A 447 -22.38 -8.96 -0.64
CA LYS A 447 -22.48 -10.24 -1.35
C LYS A 447 -23.65 -10.25 -2.32
N GLU A 448 -24.84 -9.87 -1.87
CA GLU A 448 -26.04 -9.82 -2.70
C GLU A 448 -25.83 -8.94 -3.95
N ILE A 449 -25.18 -7.79 -3.80
CA ILE A 449 -24.86 -6.89 -4.92
C ILE A 449 -23.89 -7.58 -5.89
N ILE A 450 -22.79 -8.16 -5.42
CA ILE A 450 -21.82 -8.85 -6.30
C ILE A 450 -22.50 -10.00 -7.07
N GLU A 451 -23.27 -10.83 -6.36
CA GLU A 451 -23.98 -11.96 -6.97
C GLU A 451 -24.99 -11.51 -8.03
N ARG A 452 -25.70 -10.40 -7.76
CA ARG A 452 -26.64 -9.79 -8.70
C ARG A 452 -25.92 -9.23 -9.94
N GLU A 453 -24.90 -8.41 -9.74
CA GLU A 453 -24.22 -7.68 -10.83
C GLU A 453 -23.48 -8.61 -11.79
N TYR A 454 -22.92 -9.72 -11.29
CA TYR A 454 -22.19 -10.68 -12.12
C TYR A 454 -22.96 -11.96 -12.44
N ASN A 455 -24.15 -12.16 -11.85
CA ASN A 455 -24.91 -13.40 -11.96
C ASN A 455 -24.05 -14.64 -11.60
N ILE A 456 -23.34 -14.56 -10.46
CA ILE A 456 -22.52 -15.64 -9.91
C ILE A 456 -22.90 -15.87 -8.44
N LYS A 457 -22.42 -16.97 -7.86
CA LYS A 457 -22.36 -17.16 -6.41
C LYS A 457 -20.93 -16.95 -5.95
N ILE A 458 -20.75 -16.23 -4.84
CA ILE A 458 -19.43 -16.03 -4.25
C ILE A 458 -19.36 -16.71 -2.88
N ASP A 459 -18.20 -17.28 -2.56
CA ASP A 459 -17.93 -17.82 -1.22
C ASP A 459 -17.17 -16.77 -0.41
N ASP A 460 -17.74 -16.35 0.72
CA ASP A 460 -17.11 -15.40 1.62
C ASP A 460 -15.77 -15.92 2.14
N LYS A 461 -15.54 -17.24 2.14
CA LYS A 461 -14.25 -17.84 2.55
C LYS A 461 -13.08 -17.46 1.65
N GLU A 462 -13.33 -16.96 0.44
CA GLU A 462 -12.26 -16.45 -0.44
C GLU A 462 -11.73 -15.08 -0.01
N ASP A 463 -12.37 -14.41 0.96
CA ASP A 463 -11.83 -13.20 1.57
C ASP A 463 -10.59 -13.51 2.43
N ILE A 464 -9.62 -12.59 2.40
CA ILE A 464 -8.40 -12.67 3.23
C ILE A 464 -8.76 -12.64 4.72
N GLU A 465 -9.86 -11.98 5.08
CA GLU A 465 -10.35 -11.96 6.46
C GLU A 465 -10.71 -13.36 7.00
N TYR A 466 -10.96 -14.34 6.13
CA TYR A 466 -11.27 -15.72 6.50
C TYR A 466 -10.22 -16.73 6.05
N SER A 467 -9.02 -16.28 5.67
CA SER A 467 -7.93 -17.15 5.20
C SER A 467 -7.29 -18.03 6.29
N GLY A 468 -7.89 -18.10 7.49
CA GLY A 468 -7.38 -18.87 8.64
C GLY A 468 -6.18 -18.24 9.36
N VAL A 469 -5.77 -17.03 8.96
CA VAL A 469 -4.65 -16.30 9.57
C VAL A 469 -5.02 -15.81 10.98
N ASN A 470 -4.12 -16.00 11.94
CA ASN A 470 -4.34 -15.55 13.32
C ASN A 470 -4.30 -14.02 13.42
N ARG A 471 -5.38 -13.40 13.90
CA ARG A 471 -5.47 -11.95 14.10
C ARG A 471 -5.83 -11.64 15.54
N VAL A 472 -4.96 -10.90 16.20
CA VAL A 472 -5.16 -10.40 17.56
C VAL A 472 -6.37 -9.46 17.55
N GLY A 473 -7.41 -9.88 18.25
CA GLY A 473 -8.67 -9.15 18.33
C GLY A 473 -8.68 -8.08 19.42
N LYS A 474 -9.68 -7.21 19.37
CA LYS A 474 -9.87 -6.16 20.39
C LYS A 474 -10.01 -6.73 21.80
N LEU A 475 -10.82 -7.78 21.97
CA LEU A 475 -11.04 -8.40 23.26
C LEU A 475 -9.75 -8.98 23.86
N GLU A 476 -8.89 -9.55 23.01
CA GLU A 476 -7.62 -10.12 23.42
C GLU A 476 -6.66 -9.05 23.94
N ILE A 477 -6.50 -7.96 23.19
CA ILE A 477 -5.68 -6.80 23.62
C ILE A 477 -6.21 -6.18 24.91
N LEU A 478 -7.52 -5.92 25.01
CA LEU A 478 -8.09 -5.30 26.20
C LEU A 478 -7.94 -6.19 27.44
N LYS A 479 -8.14 -7.50 27.29
CA LYS A 479 -7.95 -8.48 28.36
C LYS A 479 -6.50 -8.50 28.85
N GLN A 480 -5.53 -8.50 27.94
CA GLN A 480 -4.11 -8.48 28.28
C GLN A 480 -3.69 -7.21 29.01
N LEU A 481 -4.33 -6.07 28.70
CA LEU A 481 -4.10 -4.79 29.37
C LEU A 481 -4.89 -4.63 30.69
N GLY A 482 -5.66 -5.64 31.11
CA GLY A 482 -6.48 -5.58 32.33
C GLY A 482 -7.65 -4.59 32.25
N ILE A 483 -8.08 -4.20 31.05
CA ILE A 483 -9.16 -3.23 30.84
C ILE A 483 -10.49 -3.99 30.76
N GLN A 484 -11.40 -3.74 31.71
CA GLN A 484 -12.76 -4.28 31.65
C GLN A 484 -13.53 -3.66 30.49
N ASN A 485 -14.15 -4.50 29.67
CA ASN A 485 -14.94 -4.07 28.54
C ASN A 485 -16.29 -3.54 29.05
N ASN A 486 -16.44 -2.22 29.18
CA ASN A 486 -17.74 -1.60 29.45
C ASN A 486 -18.58 -1.69 28.16
N THR A 487 -19.34 -2.77 28.03
CA THR A 487 -20.21 -3.05 26.87
C THR A 487 -21.41 -2.11 26.74
N ASP A 488 -21.59 -1.14 27.64
CA ASP A 488 -22.84 -0.37 27.75
C ASP A 488 -22.90 0.92 26.91
N ASN A 489 -21.87 1.26 26.13
CA ASN A 489 -21.85 2.49 25.31
C ASN A 489 -21.77 2.24 23.79
N ASN A 490 -22.61 1.37 23.23
CA ASN A 490 -22.71 1.17 21.79
C ASN A 490 -24.17 1.15 21.28
N LEU A 491 -24.68 2.31 20.85
CA LEU A 491 -25.66 2.45 19.77
C LEU A 491 -25.26 3.62 18.87
#